data_AF-A0A485APK4-F1
#
_entry.id   AF-A0A485APK4-F1
#
_cell.length_a   1.000
_cell.length_b   1.000
_cell.length_c   1.000
_cell.angle_alpha   90.00
_cell.angle_beta   90.00
_cell.angle_gamma   90.00
#
_symmetry.space_group_name_H-M   'P 1'
#
loop_
_entity.id
_entity.type
_entity.pdbx_description
1 polymer ?
#
loop_
_entity_poly.entity_id
_entity_poly.type
_entity_poly.pdbx_seq_one_letter_code
_entity_poly.pdbx_strand_id
1 'polypeptide(L)'
;MAARGLTVSPWTGFYFLQSILINLALGYPFSLLYAVAFTCVLHLLWRTLPKVQKVILGVYSLVAALYFPFSTAYGAPNFNTLLALHSTNMEESTEIFTIFPWYSYLVGIFIFVLGVIAVRRKPVAKTRWKLMDTLCLLFSIGVFFVQPIQNQLYGGVFKTPKTVATQRFAL
;
A
#
# COMPACT_ATOMS: atom_id res chain seq x y z
N MET A 1 29.68 25.59 -14.10
CA MET A 1 28.42 24.89 -14.45
C MET A 1 28.11 23.90 -13.33
N ALA A 2 27.16 24.24 -12.46
CA ALA A 2 26.86 23.48 -11.25
C ALA A 2 25.83 22.39 -11.54
N ALA A 3 26.29 21.17 -11.83
CA ALA A 3 25.45 19.98 -11.76
C ALA A 3 25.22 19.62 -10.28
N ARG A 4 24.34 20.38 -9.62
CA ARG A 4 23.70 19.94 -8.38
C ARG A 4 22.78 18.78 -8.74
N GLY A 5 23.35 17.60 -8.85
CA GLY A 5 22.58 16.37 -8.91
C GLY A 5 21.56 16.42 -7.78
N LEU A 6 20.28 16.30 -8.12
CA LEU A 6 19.25 16.03 -7.12
C LEU A 6 19.73 14.77 -6.40
N THR A 7 20.36 14.93 -5.25
CA THR A 7 20.73 13.81 -4.39
C THR A 7 19.41 13.30 -3.83
N VAL A 8 18.72 12.49 -4.63
CA VAL A 8 17.55 11.72 -4.19
C VAL A 8 18.06 10.94 -3.00
N SER A 9 17.61 11.33 -1.81
CA SER A 9 18.10 10.68 -0.60
C SER A 9 17.82 9.18 -0.73
N PRO A 10 18.76 8.29 -0.38
CA PRO A 10 18.51 6.84 -0.47
C PRO A 10 17.19 6.42 0.22
N TRP A 11 16.81 7.19 1.26
CA TRP A 11 15.56 7.05 2.00
C TRP A 11 14.29 7.39 1.22
N THR A 12 14.31 8.35 0.28
CA THR A 12 13.15 8.63 -0.57
C THR A 12 12.85 7.46 -1.52
N GLY A 13 13.89 6.80 -2.05
CA GLY A 13 13.72 5.57 -2.82
C GLY A 13 13.16 4.43 -1.96
N PHE A 14 13.62 4.32 -0.71
CA PHE A 14 13.10 3.33 0.23
C PHE A 14 11.61 3.52 0.54
N TYR A 15 11.16 4.75 0.80
CA TYR A 15 9.74 5.04 1.02
C TYR A 15 8.90 4.81 -0.24
N PHE A 16 9.45 5.08 -1.42
CA PHE A 16 8.78 4.80 -2.68
C PHE A 16 8.59 3.31 -2.92
N LEU A 17 9.65 2.52 -2.73
CA LEU A 17 9.58 1.07 -2.80
C LEU A 17 8.57 0.51 -1.79
N GLN A 18 8.61 0.99 -0.54
CA GLN A 18 7.65 0.57 0.49
C GLN A 18 6.21 0.89 0.10
N SER A 19 5.98 2.06 -0.52
CA SER A 19 4.67 2.47 -0.99
C SER A 19 4.15 1.57 -2.11
N ILE A 20 5.01 1.16 -3.04
CA ILE A 20 4.65 0.20 -4.09
C ILE A 20 4.32 -1.16 -3.49
N LEU A 21 5.18 -1.66 -2.60
CA LEU A 21 5.03 -2.97 -1.98
C LEU A 21 3.75 -3.07 -1.14
N ILE A 22 3.43 -2.03 -0.35
CA ILE A 22 2.18 -2.00 0.43
C ILE A 22 0.96 -2.00 -0.48
N ASN A 23 0.95 -1.20 -1.56
CA ASN A 23 -0.17 -1.18 -2.51
C ASN A 23 -0.37 -2.53 -3.19
N LEU A 24 0.72 -3.16 -3.64
CA LEU A 24 0.68 -4.48 -4.26
C LEU A 24 0.19 -5.56 -3.28
N ALA A 25 0.68 -5.50 -2.03
CA ALA A 25 0.31 -6.47 -0.99
C ALA A 25 -1.15 -6.40 -0.57
N LEU A 26 -1.73 -5.20 -0.62
CA LEU A 26 -3.15 -4.99 -0.37
C LEU A 26 -4.01 -5.35 -1.58
N GLY A 27 -3.47 -5.93 -2.65
CA GLY A 27 -4.24 -6.37 -3.81
C GLY A 27 -4.77 -5.23 -4.69
N TYR A 28 -4.26 -4.00 -4.53
CA TYR A 28 -4.61 -2.89 -5.42
C TYR A 28 -3.85 -2.99 -6.74
N PRO A 29 -4.48 -2.59 -7.88
CA PRO A 29 -3.79 -2.54 -9.16
C PRO A 29 -2.59 -1.59 -9.09
N PHE A 30 -1.50 -1.97 -9.75
CA PHE A 30 -0.29 -1.14 -9.77
C PHE A 30 -0.59 0.24 -10.36
N SER A 31 -0.43 1.28 -9.54
CA SER A 31 -0.61 2.67 -9.94
C SER A 31 0.51 3.53 -9.34
N LEU A 32 1.35 4.05 -10.23
CA LEU A 32 2.44 4.94 -9.89
C LEU A 32 1.94 6.22 -9.19
N LEU A 33 0.77 6.72 -9.59
CA LEU A 33 0.22 7.95 -9.04
C LEU A 33 -0.10 7.82 -7.54
N TYR A 34 -0.74 6.72 -7.14
CA TYR A 34 -1.03 6.45 -5.73
C TYR A 34 0.25 6.11 -4.94
N ALA A 35 1.21 5.41 -5.55
CA ALA A 35 2.49 5.13 -4.91
C ALA A 35 3.29 6.42 -4.62
N VAL A 36 3.35 7.35 -5.58
CA VAL A 36 4.00 8.66 -5.41
C VAL A 36 3.27 9.49 -4.35
N ALA A 37 1.93 9.52 -4.38
CA ALA A 37 1.14 10.25 -3.39
C ALA A 37 1.37 9.73 -1.97
N PHE A 38 1.32 8.41 -1.78
CA PHE A 38 1.58 7.78 -0.48
C PHE A 38 3.01 8.03 0.00
N THR A 39 3.99 7.96 -0.91
CA THR A 39 5.39 8.34 -0.61
C THR A 39 5.49 9.78 -0.13
N CYS A 40 4.73 10.68 -0.75
CA CYS A 40 4.69 12.08 -0.40
C CYS A 40 4.14 12.29 1.02
N VAL A 41 3.01 11.66 1.33
CA VAL A 41 2.40 11.69 2.67
C VAL A 41 3.38 11.15 3.72
N LEU A 42 4.02 10.01 3.45
CA LEU A 42 5.03 9.43 4.35
C LEU A 42 6.22 10.36 4.55
N HIS A 43 6.69 11.02 3.49
CA HIS A 43 7.79 11.96 3.56
C HIS A 43 7.43 13.21 4.39
N LEU A 44 6.22 13.74 4.22
CA LEU A 44 5.71 14.86 5.02
C LEU A 44 5.59 14.45 6.50
N LEU A 45 5.06 13.26 6.76
CA LEU A 45 4.89 12.70 8.10
C LEU A 45 6.22 12.48 8.82
N TRP A 46 7.30 12.12 8.10
CA TRP A 46 8.65 12.03 8.68
C TRP A 46 9.11 13.35 9.29
N ARG A 47 8.79 14.46 8.63
CA ARG A 47 9.25 15.79 9.05
C ARG A 47 8.45 16.32 10.23
N THR A 48 7.14 16.06 10.27
CA THR A 48 6.26 16.52 11.36
C THR A 48 6.41 15.64 12.60
N LEU A 49 6.23 14.33 12.43
CA LEU A 49 6.12 13.34 13.50
C LEU A 49 6.85 12.03 13.13
N PRO A 50 8.19 12.00 13.18
CA PRO A 50 8.97 10.83 12.78
C PRO A 50 8.67 9.57 13.61
N LYS A 51 8.20 9.72 14.86
CA LYS A 51 7.75 8.59 15.69
C LYS A 51 6.46 7.98 15.16
N VAL A 52 5.48 8.81 14.81
CA VAL A 52 4.18 8.36 14.30
C VAL A 52 4.36 7.67 12.95
N GLN A 53 5.17 8.24 12.06
CA GLN A 53 5.44 7.58 10.77
C GLN A 53 6.04 6.19 10.95
N LYS A 54 6.97 6.00 11.89
CA LYS A 54 7.55 4.67 12.15
C LYS A 54 6.49 3.66 12.59
N VAL A 55 5.63 4.06 13.53
CA VAL A 55 4.54 3.20 13.99
C VAL A 55 3.60 2.87 12.84
N ILE A 56 3.17 3.89 12.09
CA ILE A 56 2.30 3.75 10.92
C ILE A 56 2.94 2.82 9.88
N LEU A 57 4.17 3.07 9.47
CA LEU A 57 4.89 2.21 8.51
C LEU A 57 5.05 0.78 9.01
N GLY A 58 5.35 0.59 10.29
CA GLY A 58 5.47 -0.73 10.89
C GLY A 58 4.14 -1.48 10.84
N VAL A 59 3.05 -0.83 11.23
CA VAL A 59 1.70 -1.41 11.18
C VAL A 59 1.28 -1.71 9.75
N TYR A 60 1.44 -0.77 8.81
CA TYR A 60 1.09 -1.01 7.41
C TYR A 60 1.93 -2.12 6.77
N SER A 61 3.22 -2.21 7.10
CA SER A 61 4.08 -3.28 6.58
C SER A 61 3.74 -4.64 7.18
N LEU A 62 3.34 -4.68 8.45
CA LEU A 62 2.86 -5.90 9.11
C LEU A 62 1.54 -6.37 8.51
N VAL A 63 0.57 -5.46 8.37
CA VAL A 63 -0.72 -5.76 7.74
C VAL A 63 -0.50 -6.23 6.29
N ALA A 64 0.34 -5.53 5.52
CA ALA A 64 0.70 -5.93 4.17
C ALA A 64 1.33 -7.33 4.13
N ALA A 65 2.26 -7.64 5.03
CA ALA A 65 2.92 -8.94 5.09
C ALA A 65 1.94 -10.08 5.41
N LEU A 66 1.01 -9.85 6.36
CA LEU A 66 0.00 -10.83 6.75
C LEU A 66 -1.09 -11.01 5.68
N TYR A 67 -1.45 -9.93 4.99
CA TYR A 67 -2.52 -9.92 4.00
C TYR A 67 -2.04 -10.35 2.60
N PHE A 68 -0.75 -10.24 2.28
CA PHE A 68 -0.19 -10.62 0.99
C PHE A 68 -0.64 -12.01 0.49
N PRO A 69 -0.55 -13.11 1.27
CA PRO A 69 -1.01 -14.41 0.80
C PRO A 69 -2.51 -14.42 0.46
N PHE A 70 -3.34 -13.72 1.24
CA PHE A 70 -4.79 -13.63 1.04
C PHE A 70 -5.20 -12.70 -0.12
N SER A 71 -4.35 -11.73 -0.48
CA SER A 71 -4.62 -10.77 -1.55
C SER A 71 -4.85 -11.45 -2.91
N THR A 72 -4.25 -12.62 -3.12
CA THR A 72 -4.41 -13.42 -4.35
C THR A 72 -5.81 -14.02 -4.50
N ALA A 73 -6.48 -14.35 -3.39
CA ALA A 73 -7.80 -14.95 -3.38
C ALA A 73 -8.92 -13.91 -3.21
N TYR A 74 -8.70 -12.89 -2.38
CA TYR A 74 -9.74 -11.94 -1.98
C TYR A 74 -9.59 -10.54 -2.59
N GLY A 75 -8.46 -10.25 -3.25
CA GLY A 75 -8.19 -8.96 -3.87
C GLY A 75 -8.01 -7.85 -2.84
N ALA A 76 -8.52 -6.65 -3.14
CA ALA A 76 -8.41 -5.50 -2.24
C ALA A 76 -9.35 -5.63 -1.04
N PRO A 77 -8.89 -5.27 0.18
CA PRO A 77 -9.68 -5.42 1.40
C PRO A 77 -10.94 -4.56 1.33
N ASN A 78 -12.10 -5.21 1.47
CA ASN A 78 -13.42 -4.57 1.49
C ASN A 78 -14.30 -5.20 2.59
N PHE A 79 -15.51 -4.66 2.79
CA PHE A 79 -16.45 -5.17 3.80
C PHE A 79 -16.78 -6.65 3.64
N ASN A 80 -16.89 -7.15 2.40
CA ASN A 80 -17.15 -8.56 2.13
C ASN A 80 -15.95 -9.44 2.52
N THR A 81 -14.73 -8.96 2.28
CA THR A 81 -13.51 -9.66 2.72
C THR A 81 -13.43 -9.74 4.24
N LEU A 82 -13.78 -8.67 4.96
CA LEU A 82 -13.78 -8.67 6.42
C LEU A 82 -14.85 -9.61 7.01
N LEU A 83 -16.04 -9.64 6.41
CA LEU A 83 -17.10 -10.55 6.81
C LEU A 83 -16.75 -12.01 6.50
N ALA A 84 -16.12 -12.27 5.35
CA ALA A 84 -15.61 -13.59 5.03
C ALA A 84 -14.54 -14.04 6.03
N LEU A 85 -13.59 -13.16 6.38
CA LEU A 85 -12.56 -13.45 7.37
C LEU A 85 -13.13 -13.71 8.78
N HIS A 86 -14.17 -12.97 9.15
CA HIS A 86 -14.86 -13.16 10.42
C HIS A 86 -15.72 -14.43 10.45
N SER A 87 -16.14 -14.94 9.29
CA SER A 87 -16.97 -16.15 9.16
C SER A 87 -16.16 -17.43 8.97
N THR A 88 -14.86 -17.36 8.65
CA THR A 88 -13.99 -18.53 8.50
C THR A 88 -13.63 -19.16 9.84
N ASN A 89 -13.84 -20.48 9.94
CA ASN A 89 -13.54 -21.28 11.13
C ASN A 89 -12.02 -21.59 11.24
N MET A 90 -11.56 -21.97 12.44
CA MET A 90 -10.14 -22.26 12.73
C MET A 90 -9.61 -23.48 11.95
N GLU A 91 -10.47 -24.46 11.68
CA GLU A 91 -10.14 -25.68 10.91
C GLU A 91 -9.89 -25.35 9.42
N GLU A 92 -10.73 -24.50 8.83
CA GLU A 92 -10.60 -24.05 7.44
C GLU A 92 -9.38 -23.12 7.27
N SER A 93 -9.06 -22.33 8.30
CA SER A 93 -7.90 -21.43 8.30
C SER A 93 -6.56 -22.18 8.23
N THR A 94 -6.44 -23.36 8.87
CA THR A 94 -5.21 -24.18 8.82
C THR A 94 -4.99 -24.86 7.48
N GLU A 95 -6.06 -25.24 6.77
CA GLU A 95 -5.97 -25.80 5.42
C GLU A 95 -5.54 -24.72 4.43
N ILE A 96 -6.10 -23.51 4.56
CA ILE A 96 -5.75 -22.34 3.74
C ILE A 96 -4.24 -22.00 3.82
N PHE A 97 -3.57 -22.19 4.96
CA PHE A 97 -2.13 -21.95 5.11
C PHE A 97 -1.23 -22.88 4.27
N THR A 98 -1.72 -24.06 3.90
CA THR A 98 -0.96 -25.04 3.10
C THR A 98 -1.30 -25.00 1.61
N ILE A 99 -2.47 -24.44 1.26
CA ILE A 99 -2.94 -24.29 -0.12
C ILE A 99 -2.27 -23.09 -0.81
N PHE A 100 -1.92 -22.03 -0.06
CA PHE A 100 -1.30 -20.86 -0.66
C PHE A 100 0.13 -21.13 -1.12
N PRO A 101 0.54 -20.55 -2.27
CA PRO A 101 1.89 -20.76 -2.78
C PRO A 101 2.96 -20.23 -1.82
N TRP A 102 4.02 -21.03 -1.61
CA TRP A 102 5.13 -20.70 -0.70
C TRP A 102 5.81 -19.35 -1.02
N TYR A 103 5.83 -18.93 -2.29
CA TYR A 103 6.40 -17.65 -2.72
C TYR A 103 5.65 -16.45 -2.13
N SER A 104 4.35 -16.55 -1.87
CA SER A 104 3.57 -15.46 -1.29
C SER A 104 4.00 -15.16 0.15
N TYR A 105 4.36 -16.20 0.91
CA TYR A 105 4.90 -16.05 2.26
C TYR A 105 6.31 -15.42 2.24
N LEU A 106 7.14 -15.78 1.26
CA LEU A 106 8.46 -15.15 1.10
C LEU A 106 8.35 -13.65 0.79
N VAL A 107 7.41 -13.26 -0.07
CA VAL A 107 7.15 -11.84 -0.34
C VAL A 107 6.64 -11.13 0.91
N GLY A 108 5.74 -11.76 1.68
CA GLY A 108 5.30 -11.23 2.97
C GLY A 108 6.44 -10.99 3.96
N ILE A 109 7.34 -11.97 4.11
CA ILE A 109 8.56 -11.84 4.94
C ILE A 109 9.45 -10.72 4.41
N PHE A 110 9.65 -10.61 3.10
CA PHE A 110 10.45 -9.55 2.48
C PHE A 110 9.89 -8.16 2.80
N ILE A 111 8.58 -7.97 2.65
CA ILE A 111 7.89 -6.71 2.99
C ILE A 111 8.04 -6.40 4.48
N PHE A 112 7.91 -7.41 5.34
CA PHE A 112 8.06 -7.25 6.79
C PHE A 112 9.48 -6.84 7.18
N VAL A 113 10.51 -7.50 6.64
CA VAL A 113 11.92 -7.18 6.89
C VAL A 113 12.23 -5.75 6.43
N LEU A 114 11.75 -5.35 5.25
CA LEU A 114 11.88 -3.96 4.79
C LEU A 114 11.17 -2.98 5.74
N GLY A 115 9.96 -3.31 6.21
CA GLY A 115 9.25 -2.51 7.21
C GLY A 115 10.05 -2.33 8.50
N VAL A 116 10.67 -3.40 9.01
CA VAL A 116 11.52 -3.36 10.22
C VAL A 116 12.77 -2.49 9.99
N ILE A 117 13.41 -2.60 8.83
CA ILE A 117 14.55 -1.75 8.45
C ILE A 117 14.12 -0.27 8.40
N ALA A 118 12.92 0.02 7.87
CA ALA A 118 12.34 1.37 7.83
C ALA A 118 12.17 1.97 9.24
N VAL A 119 11.68 1.17 10.18
CA VAL A 119 11.41 1.58 11.57
C VAL A 119 12.70 1.88 12.33
N ARG A 120 13.77 1.11 12.06
CA ARG A 120 15.09 1.27 12.71
C ARG A 120 15.83 2.56 12.32
N ARG A 121 15.37 3.30 11.32
CA ARG A 121 15.97 4.59 10.90
C ARG A 121 16.05 5.58 12.07
N LYS A 122 17.24 6.10 12.40
CA LYS A 122 17.39 7.13 13.45
C LYS A 122 16.74 8.45 13.00
N PRO A 123 15.95 9.12 13.86
CA PRO A 123 15.37 10.42 13.53
C PRO A 123 16.50 11.45 13.36
N VAL A 124 16.50 12.17 12.24
CA VAL A 124 17.43 13.28 11.97
C VAL A 124 16.76 14.60 12.37
N ALA A 125 17.56 15.58 12.79
CA ALA A 125 17.09 16.87 13.29
C ALA A 125 16.05 17.55 12.36
N LYS A 126 15.06 18.23 12.98
CA LYS A 126 14.00 18.97 12.27
C LYS A 126 14.63 20.03 11.37
N THR A 127 14.51 19.86 10.06
CA THR A 127 14.88 20.88 9.08
C THR A 127 13.73 21.87 8.89
N ARG A 128 14.05 23.11 8.53
CA ARG A 128 13.06 24.18 8.27
C ARG A 128 12.11 23.78 7.12
N TRP A 129 10.83 24.16 7.20
CA TRP A 129 9.83 23.93 6.15
C TRP A 129 10.32 24.47 4.80
N LYS A 130 10.27 23.65 3.75
CA LYS A 130 10.70 24.02 2.39
C LYS A 130 9.52 24.01 1.44
N LEU A 131 9.62 24.75 0.34
CA LEU A 131 8.65 24.77 -0.76
C LEU A 131 8.26 23.36 -1.25
N MET A 132 9.22 22.42 -1.25
CA MET A 132 8.98 21.02 -1.63
C MET A 132 7.96 20.31 -0.73
N ASP A 133 7.84 20.71 0.55
CA ASP A 133 6.83 20.15 1.47
C ASP A 133 5.44 20.64 1.10
N THR A 134 5.31 21.92 0.73
CA THR A 134 4.06 22.49 0.24
C THR A 134 3.62 21.85 -1.07
N LEU A 135 4.53 21.65 -2.02
CA LEU A 135 4.25 20.95 -3.27
C LEU A 135 3.80 19.51 -3.01
N CYS A 136 4.47 18.82 -2.09
CA CYS A 136 4.13 17.45 -1.70
C CYS A 136 2.74 17.34 -1.06
N LEU A 137 2.40 18.30 -0.21
CA LEU A 137 1.10 18.41 0.43
C LEU A 137 0.01 18.69 -0.61
N LEU A 138 0.20 19.67 -1.50
CA LEU A 138 -0.74 19.98 -2.58
C LEU A 138 -0.97 18.78 -3.51
N PHE A 139 0.10 18.07 -3.87
CA PHE A 139 0.00 16.86 -4.68
C PHE A 139 -0.81 15.76 -3.98
N SER A 140 -0.55 15.52 -2.69
CA SER A 140 -1.27 14.52 -1.90
C SER A 140 -2.76 14.85 -1.78
N ILE A 141 -3.10 16.13 -1.57
CA ILE A 141 -4.49 16.61 -1.56
C ILE A 141 -5.12 16.40 -2.94
N GLY A 142 -4.44 16.76 -4.03
CA GLY A 142 -4.96 16.57 -5.38
C GLY A 142 -5.30 15.11 -5.68
N VAL A 143 -4.41 14.17 -5.29
CA VAL A 143 -4.65 12.73 -5.48
C VAL A 143 -5.78 12.20 -4.62
N PHE A 144 -5.96 12.72 -3.39
CA PHE A 144 -7.08 12.33 -2.53
C PHE A 144 -8.44 12.58 -3.20
N PHE A 145 -8.57 13.65 -3.99
CA PHE A 145 -9.80 13.97 -4.72
C PHE A 145 -9.97 13.19 -6.04
N VAL A 146 -8.95 12.48 -6.53
CA VAL A 146 -9.07 11.68 -7.76
C VAL A 146 -10.12 10.59 -7.60
N GLN A 147 -10.12 9.87 -6.48
CA GLN A 147 -11.06 8.77 -6.24
C GLN A 147 -12.53 9.23 -6.14
N PRO A 148 -12.91 10.29 -5.37
CA PRO A 148 -14.29 10.77 -5.35
C PRO A 148 -14.71 11.40 -6.69
N ILE A 149 -13.81 12.09 -7.41
CA ILE A 149 -14.11 12.63 -8.75
C ILE A 149 -14.34 11.50 -9.74
N GLN A 150 -13.48 10.48 -9.75
CA GLN A 150 -13.69 9.29 -10.59
C GLN A 150 -14.97 8.57 -10.22
N ASN A 151 -15.31 8.48 -8.94
CA ASN A 151 -16.56 7.89 -8.50
C ASN A 151 -17.78 8.74 -8.90
N GLN A 152 -17.68 10.07 -8.99
CA GLN A 152 -18.77 10.89 -9.53
C GLN A 152 -18.86 10.81 -11.06
N LEU A 153 -17.73 10.79 -11.76
CA LEU A 153 -17.67 10.76 -13.23
C LEU A 153 -18.01 9.39 -13.81
N TYR A 154 -17.64 8.31 -13.13
CA TYR A 154 -17.80 6.93 -13.59
C TYR A 154 -18.66 6.05 -12.66
N GLY A 155 -18.96 6.48 -11.44
CA GLY A 155 -19.62 5.69 -10.38
C GLY A 155 -21.12 5.96 -10.20
N GLY A 156 -21.81 6.39 -11.25
CA GLY A 156 -23.25 6.15 -11.38
C GLY A 156 -23.58 4.69 -11.78
N VAL A 157 -22.56 3.92 -12.19
CA VAL A 157 -22.73 2.52 -12.59
C VAL A 157 -21.85 1.68 -11.68
N PHE A 158 -22.47 1.05 -10.69
CA PHE A 158 -21.94 -0.15 -10.06
C PHE A 158 -21.47 -1.09 -11.17
N LYS A 159 -20.15 -1.21 -11.36
CA LYS A 159 -19.59 -2.33 -12.10
C LYS A 159 -19.88 -3.57 -11.27
N THR A 160 -21.03 -4.18 -11.52
CA THR A 160 -21.21 -5.60 -11.29
C THR A 160 -20.01 -6.30 -11.93
N PRO A 161 -19.35 -7.24 -11.24
CA PRO A 161 -18.32 -8.05 -11.86
C PRO A 161 -18.97 -8.89 -12.96
N LYS A 162 -19.05 -8.36 -14.19
CA LYS A 162 -19.36 -9.16 -15.38
C LYS A 162 -18.10 -9.93 -15.79
N THR A 163 -17.72 -10.92 -14.98
CA THR A 163 -16.69 -11.89 -15.38
C THR A 163 -16.76 -13.23 -14.63
N VAL A 164 -17.97 -13.75 -14.32
CA VAL A 164 -18.11 -15.20 -13.96
C VAL A 164 -19.38 -15.87 -14.52
N ALA A 165 -20.06 -15.30 -15.52
CA ALA A 165 -21.34 -15.86 -16.03
C ALA A 165 -21.37 -16.15 -17.55
N THR A 166 -20.24 -16.38 -18.22
CA THR A 166 -20.23 -16.69 -19.67
C THR A 166 -19.13 -17.69 -20.08
N GLN A 167 -18.76 -18.61 -19.20
CA GLN A 167 -17.85 -19.73 -19.55
C GLN A 167 -18.30 -21.10 -18.96
N ARG A 168 -19.52 -21.22 -18.40
CA ARG A 168 -20.07 -22.51 -17.91
C ARG A 168 -21.39 -22.94 -18.57
N PHE A 169 -21.62 -22.50 -19.81
CA PHE A 169 -22.67 -23.04 -20.69
C PHE A 169 -22.13 -23.18 -22.12
N ALA A 170 -21.06 -23.95 -22.26
CA ALA A 170 -20.61 -24.51 -23.52
C ALA A 170 -19.78 -25.76 -23.19
N LEU A 171 -20.50 -26.80 -22.74
CA LEU A 171 -20.32 -28.24 -22.98
C LEU A 171 -21.29 -28.99 -22.06
#